data_AF-A0A1E3GY12-F1
#
_entry.id   AF-A0A1E3GY12-F1
#
_cell.length_a   1.000
_cell.length_b   1.000
_cell.length_c   1.000
_cell.angle_alpha   90.00
_cell.angle_beta   90.00
_cell.angle_gamma   90.00
#
_symmetry.space_group_name_H-M   'P 1'
#
loop_
_entity.id
_entity.type
_entity.pdbx_description
1 polymer ?
#
loop_
_entity_poly.entity_id
_entity_poly.type
_entity_poly.pdbx_seq_one_letter_code
_entity_poly.pdbx_strand_id
1 'polypeptide(L)'
;MRLAEKANRHGPHDAVLHNVAVGYREPQRIETGDGLPHVFAVNTLAPFILAALIETPKRLVYLSSGLHRNASVDLDDITWEKRRWDGTEA
;
A
#
# COMPACT_ATOMS: atom_id res chain seq x y z
N MET A 1 12.87 -6.96 -5.07
CA MET A 1 14.05 -6.60 -4.25
C MET A 1 14.90 -5.46 -4.83
N ARG A 2 15.03 -5.34 -6.16
CA ARG A 2 15.85 -4.30 -6.83
C ARG A 2 15.66 -2.84 -6.37
N LEU A 3 14.46 -2.44 -5.93
CA LEU A 3 14.20 -1.07 -5.46
C LEU A 3 14.80 -0.80 -4.07
N ALA A 4 14.59 -1.71 -3.11
CA ALA A 4 15.13 -1.55 -1.76
C ALA A 4 16.67 -1.54 -1.77
N GLU A 5 17.28 -2.44 -2.53
CA GLU A 5 18.74 -2.45 -2.75
C GLU A 5 19.24 -1.14 -3.36
N LYS A 6 18.49 -0.55 -4.31
CA LYS A 6 18.81 0.75 -4.89
C LYS A 6 18.73 1.85 -3.85
N ALA A 7 17.68 1.87 -3.03
CA ALA A 7 17.49 2.85 -1.97
C ALA A 7 18.65 2.80 -0.96
N ASN A 8 19.00 1.61 -0.46
CA ASN A 8 20.05 1.42 0.54
C ASN A 8 21.43 1.89 0.07
N ARG A 9 21.73 1.81 -1.24
CA ARG A 9 22.99 2.35 -1.79
C ARG A 9 23.13 3.87 -1.67
N HIS A 10 22.05 4.59 -1.36
CA HIS A 10 22.06 6.03 -1.11
C HIS A 10 22.08 6.37 0.39
N GLY A 11 22.26 5.36 1.25
CA GLY A 11 22.45 5.49 2.69
C GLY A 11 21.14 5.56 3.48
N PRO A 12 21.22 5.54 4.82
CA PRO A 12 20.03 5.67 5.64
C PRO A 12 19.40 7.03 5.38
N HIS A 13 18.15 7.02 4.94
CA HIS A 13 17.44 8.25 4.59
C HIS A 13 16.99 9.01 5.85
N ASP A 14 17.02 10.34 5.80
CA ASP A 14 16.43 11.17 6.86
C ASP A 14 14.90 11.02 6.91
N ALA A 15 14.27 10.79 5.76
CA ALA A 15 12.85 10.54 5.66
C ALA A 15 12.51 9.72 4.41
N VAL A 16 11.50 8.86 4.54
CA VAL A 16 10.82 8.19 3.43
C VAL A 16 9.34 8.50 3.52
N LEU A 17 8.77 8.98 2.41
CA LEU A 17 7.38 9.42 2.30
C LEU A 17 6.62 8.47 1.39
N HIS A 18 5.77 7.62 1.97
CA HIS A 18 4.84 6.76 1.24
C HIS A 18 3.59 7.56 0.87
N ASN A 19 3.69 8.29 -0.24
CA ASN A 19 2.63 9.17 -0.76
C ASN A 19 1.85 8.56 -1.93
N VAL A 20 2.45 7.64 -2.68
CA VAL A 20 1.83 7.06 -3.87
C VAL A 20 0.61 6.25 -3.46
N ALA A 21 -0.53 6.56 -4.06
CA ALA A 21 -1.79 5.86 -3.85
C ALA A 21 -2.65 5.84 -5.11
N VAL A 22 -3.52 4.84 -5.23
CA VAL A 22 -4.58 4.69 -6.25
C VAL A 22 -5.92 4.35 -5.56
N GLY A 23 -7.05 4.42 -6.27
CA GLY A 23 -8.35 3.98 -5.72
C GLY A 23 -9.46 5.04 -5.71
N TYR A 24 -10.46 4.85 -4.84
CA TYR A 24 -11.72 5.59 -4.67
C TYR A 24 -12.68 5.65 -5.86
N ARG A 25 -12.17 5.68 -7.10
CA ARG A 25 -12.99 5.73 -8.33
C ARG A 25 -12.97 4.44 -9.11
N GLU A 26 -12.29 3.42 -8.62
CA GLU A 26 -12.13 2.16 -9.32
C GLU A 26 -13.45 1.40 -9.28
N PRO A 27 -14.12 1.18 -10.43
CA PRO A 27 -15.47 0.63 -10.46
C PRO A 27 -15.49 -0.87 -10.12
N GLN A 28 -14.33 -1.53 -10.11
CA GLN A 28 -14.16 -2.97 -9.89
C GLN A 28 -12.78 -3.29 -9.31
N ARG A 29 -12.64 -4.50 -8.76
CA ARG A 29 -11.37 -5.06 -8.32
C ARG A 29 -10.44 -5.22 -9.54
N ILE A 30 -9.35 -4.46 -9.56
CA ILE A 30 -8.28 -4.61 -10.55
C ILE A 30 -7.17 -5.45 -9.95
N GLU A 31 -6.84 -6.56 -10.60
CA GLU A 31 -5.84 -7.51 -10.14
C GLU A 31 -4.45 -7.13 -10.67
N THR A 32 -3.44 -7.15 -9.79
CA THR A 32 -2.02 -7.03 -10.18
C THR A 32 -1.50 -8.36 -10.74
N GLY A 33 -0.29 -8.36 -11.32
CA GLY A 33 0.37 -9.61 -11.71
C GLY A 33 0.63 -10.59 -10.56
N ASP A 34 0.54 -10.14 -9.31
CA ASP A 34 0.69 -10.96 -8.10
C ASP A 34 -0.66 -11.49 -7.56
N GLY A 35 -1.77 -11.28 -8.29
CA GLY A 35 -3.10 -11.75 -7.87
C GLY A 35 -3.78 -10.87 -6.82
N LEU A 36 -3.22 -9.70 -6.49
CA LEU A 36 -3.72 -8.81 -5.43
C LEU A 36 -4.57 -7.67 -6.00
N PRO A 37 -5.56 -7.15 -5.26
CA PRO A 37 -6.18 -5.88 -5.60
C PRO A 37 -5.12 -4.77 -5.67
N HIS A 38 -5.09 -4.01 -6.76
CA HIS A 38 -4.07 -2.98 -6.96
C HIS A 38 -4.12 -1.86 -5.90
N VAL A 39 -5.28 -1.55 -5.33
CA VAL A 39 -5.44 -0.56 -4.25
C VAL A 39 -4.69 -1.05 -3.01
N PHE A 40 -4.95 -2.28 -2.57
CA PHE A 40 -4.22 -2.92 -1.47
C PHE A 40 -2.72 -3.05 -1.75
N ALA A 41 -2.36 -3.51 -2.95
CA ALA A 41 -0.97 -3.71 -3.33
C ALA A 41 -0.16 -2.40 -3.31
N VAL A 42 -0.72 -1.32 -3.87
CA VAL A 42 -0.02 -0.02 -3.99
C VAL A 42 -0.07 0.78 -2.69
N ASN A 43 -1.23 0.86 -2.03
CA ASN A 43 -1.43 1.78 -0.90
C ASN A 43 -0.96 1.20 0.43
N THR A 44 -0.83 -0.13 0.55
CA THR A 44 -0.55 -0.80 1.82
C THR A 44 0.62 -1.77 1.72
N LEU A 45 0.53 -2.79 0.87
CA LEU A 45 1.51 -3.88 0.87
C LEU A 45 2.89 -3.43 0.37
N ALA A 46 2.95 -2.69 -0.75
CA ALA A 46 4.22 -2.20 -1.28
C ALA A 46 4.95 -1.25 -0.31
N PRO A 47 4.28 -0.25 0.32
CA PRO A 47 4.88 0.56 1.39
C PRO A 47 5.40 -0.27 2.55
N PHE A 48 4.62 -1.27 3.02
CA PHE A 48 5.03 -2.15 4.12
C PHE A 48 6.28 -2.96 3.78
N ILE A 49 6.30 -3.61 2.62
CA ILE A 49 7.45 -4.41 2.16
C ILE A 49 8.67 -3.51 1.97
N LEU A 50 8.52 -2.32 1.35
CA LEU A 50 9.66 -1.43 1.15
C LEU A 50 10.23 -0.96 2.50
N ALA A 51 9.39 -0.55 3.44
CA ALA A 51 9.82 -0.14 4.77
C ALA A 51 10.56 -1.26 5.53
N ALA A 52 10.15 -2.52 5.34
CA ALA A 52 10.82 -3.68 5.94
C ALA A 52 12.17 -4.04 5.27
N LEU A 53 12.37 -3.66 4.00
CA LEU A 53 13.56 -4.03 3.23
C LEU A 53 14.64 -2.95 3.15
N ILE A 54 14.31 -1.68 3.42
CA ILE A 54 15.28 -0.60 3.40
C ILE A 54 16.01 -0.45 4.74
N GLU A 55 17.22 0.13 4.70
CA GLU A 55 17.89 0.61 5.91
C GLU A 55 16.98 1.60 6.65
N THR A 56 16.78 1.38 7.94
CA THR A 56 15.77 2.10 8.73
C THR A 56 15.99 3.61 8.66
N PRO A 57 15.06 4.38 8.07
CA PRO A 57 15.19 5.82 7.98
C PRO A 57 14.87 6.46 9.34
N LYS A 58 15.31 7.71 9.53
CA LYS A 58 14.99 8.46 10.76
C LYS A 58 13.49 8.76 10.90
N ARG A 59 12.76 8.84 9.77
CA ARG A 59 11.31 9.08 9.71
C ARG A 59 10.66 8.28 8.59
N LEU A 60 9.58 7.58 8.93
CA LEU A 60 8.63 6.99 7.96
C LEU A 60 7.33 7.80 8.02
N VAL A 61 6.90 8.32 6.87
CA VAL A 61 5.65 9.09 6.75
C VAL A 61 4.71 8.37 5.80
N TYR A 62 3.51 8.05 6.28
CA TYR A 62 2.44 7.42 5.51
C TYR A 62 1.32 8.43 5.25
N LEU A 63 0.93 8.58 4.00
CA LEU A 63 -0.23 9.40 3.64
C LEU A 63 -1.50 8.54 3.68
N SER A 64 -2.51 9.03 4.39
CA SER A 64 -3.85 8.40 4.47
C SER A 64 -4.91 9.35 3.90
N SER A 65 -6.17 8.89 3.82
CA SER A 65 -7.33 9.65 3.36
C SER A 65 -8.44 9.63 4.41
N GLY A 66 -9.27 10.67 4.50
CA GLY A 66 -10.42 10.68 5.41
C GLY A 66 -11.41 9.52 5.22
N LEU A 67 -11.37 8.84 4.06
CA LEU A 67 -12.15 7.63 3.76
C LEU A 67 -11.90 6.48 4.75
N HIS A 68 -10.70 6.37 5.34
CA HIS A 68 -10.39 5.31 6.32
C HIS A 68 -11.32 5.31 7.54
N ARG A 69 -11.96 6.46 7.84
CA ARG A 69 -12.85 6.59 9.01
C ARG A 69 -14.16 5.82 8.85
N ASN A 70 -14.56 5.56 7.60
CA ASN A 70 -15.80 4.87 7.28
C ASN A 70 -15.54 3.46 6.73
N ALA A 71 -14.27 3.08 6.53
CA ALA A 71 -13.90 1.77 6.01
C ALA A 71 -13.97 0.70 7.09
N SER A 72 -14.42 -0.49 6.70
CA SER A 72 -14.43 -1.68 7.56
C SER A 72 -13.29 -2.63 7.19
N VAL A 73 -12.53 -3.08 8.20
CA VAL A 73 -11.44 -4.04 7.99
C VAL A 73 -11.98 -5.46 8.17
N ASP A 74 -11.92 -6.25 7.10
CA ASP A 74 -12.15 -7.69 7.12
C ASP A 74 -10.82 -8.39 6.84
N LEU A 75 -10.24 -9.02 7.86
CA LEU A 75 -8.97 -9.75 7.74
C LEU A 75 -9.15 -11.11 7.07
N ASP A 76 -10.36 -11.68 7.08
CA ASP A 76 -10.66 -12.96 6.44
C ASP A 76 -10.90 -12.80 4.93
N ASP A 77 -11.06 -11.56 4.45
CA ASP A 77 -11.23 -11.19 3.04
C ASP A 77 -10.51 -9.88 2.66
N ILE A 78 -9.26 -9.73 3.10
CA ILE A 78 -8.46 -8.52 2.84
C ILE A 78 -8.24 -8.26 1.33
N THR A 79 -8.35 -9.31 0.51
CA THR A 79 -8.18 -9.25 -0.96
C THR A 79 -9.49 -9.07 -1.72
N TRP A 80 -10.62 -8.87 -1.02
CA TRP A 80 -11.94 -8.62 -1.64
C TRP A 80 -12.37 -9.72 -2.63
N GLU A 81 -12.18 -10.98 -2.25
CA GLU A 81 -12.54 -12.15 -3.06
C GLU A 81 -13.94 -12.68 -2.73
N LYS A 82 -14.40 -12.52 -1.49
CA LYS A 82 -15.67 -13.08 -1.00
C LYS A 82 -16.80 -12.06 -1.02
N ARG A 83 -16.48 -10.75 -0.97
CA ARG A 83 -17.46 -9.65 -0.96
C ARG A 83 -17.44 -8.81 -2.24
N ARG A 84 -18.52 -8.06 -2.45
CA ARG A 84 -18.64 -7.12 -3.58
C ARG A 84 -17.63 -5.99 -3.42
N TRP A 85 -16.95 -5.62 -4.51
CA TRP A 85 -16.00 -4.51 -4.54
C TRP A 85 -16.65 -3.17 -4.17
N ASP A 86 -15.99 -2.44 -3.28
CA ASP A 86 -16.24 -1.02 -3.01
C ASP A 86 -14.91 -0.27 -2.98
N GLY A 87 -14.66 0.56 -4.00
CA GLY A 87 -13.39 1.30 -4.12
C GLY A 87 -13.17 2.38 -3.06
N THR A 88 -14.19 2.73 -2.27
CA THR A 88 -14.09 3.70 -1.16
C THR A 88 -13.71 3.05 0.17
N GLU A 89 -13.97 1.74 0.32
CA GLU A 89 -13.55 0.93 1.46
C GLU A 89 -12.28 0.11 1.20
N ALA A 90 -11.95 -0.16 -0.06
CA ALA A 90 -10.83 -1.00 -0.48
C ALA A 90 -9.44 -0.35 -0.33
#